data_AF-A0A7G6XRT6-F1
#
_entry.id   AF-A0A7G6XRT6-F1
#
_cell.length_a   1.000
_cell.length_b   1.000
_cell.length_c   1.000
_cell.angle_alpha   90.00
_cell.angle_beta   90.00
_cell.angle_gamma   90.00
#
_symmetry.space_group_name_H-M   'P 1'
#
loop_
_entity.id
_entity.type
_entity.pdbx_description
1 polymer ?
#
loop_
_entity_poly.entity_id
_entity_poly.type
_entity_poly.pdbx_seq_one_letter_code
_entity_poly.pdbx_strand_id
1 'polypeptide(L)'
;MRGSEKQPHALRRQSALPRSPMVPDSVVAEIARHDWEGIECGCGRSAGHLVDAVRDAAEGHPAAFHALEGHVFFAQHLKPPAPAVCAVLMAVWTARPPRRATREALLWTLLALLCTVDDGGTHEAGLHGQCAAFIRTGVDGFRLELAAVPGSGTAAYAEGILEILGLPAS
;
A
#
# COMPACT_ATOMS: atom_id res chain seq x y z
N MET A 1 23.32 -51.23 1.47
CA MET A 1 24.10 -49.98 1.36
C MET A 1 23.39 -49.04 0.40
N ARG A 2 23.03 -47.84 0.88
CA ARG A 2 22.73 -46.55 0.19
C ARG A 2 21.64 -46.59 -0.91
N GLY A 3 20.69 -45.67 -0.97
CA GLY A 3 20.46 -44.43 -0.25
C GLY A 3 19.30 -43.71 -0.94
N SER A 4 18.47 -43.06 -0.12
CA SER A 4 17.39 -42.15 -0.52
C SER A 4 17.97 -40.85 -1.07
N GLU A 5 17.42 -40.28 -2.15
CA GLU A 5 17.48 -38.83 -2.46
C GLU A 5 16.49 -38.49 -3.60
N LYS A 6 15.32 -37.93 -3.28
CA LYS A 6 14.95 -36.51 -3.30
C LYS A 6 14.77 -35.89 -4.71
N GLN A 7 13.50 -35.74 -5.10
CA GLN A 7 13.00 -34.63 -5.95
C GLN A 7 13.21 -33.28 -5.19
N PRO A 8 13.11 -32.06 -5.78
CA PRO A 8 12.60 -31.68 -7.12
C PRO A 8 13.37 -30.50 -7.80
N HIS A 9 13.03 -30.17 -9.05
CA HIS A 9 13.09 -28.77 -9.52
C HIS A 9 12.04 -28.56 -10.61
N ALA A 10 10.79 -28.38 -10.17
CA ALA A 10 9.78 -27.75 -11.01
C ALA A 10 10.13 -26.26 -11.08
N LEU A 11 10.70 -25.82 -12.19
CA LEU A 11 10.66 -24.40 -12.57
C LEU A 11 9.19 -24.03 -12.72
N ARG A 12 8.60 -23.43 -11.68
CA ARG A 12 7.36 -22.66 -11.82
C ARG A 12 7.67 -21.53 -12.79
N ARG A 13 7.27 -21.70 -14.05
CA ARG A 13 7.09 -20.58 -14.97
C ARG A 13 6.15 -19.61 -14.29
N GLN A 14 6.70 -18.49 -13.84
CA GLN A 14 5.89 -17.31 -13.55
C GLN A 14 5.21 -16.96 -14.86
N SER A 15 3.92 -17.27 -14.98
CA SER A 15 3.09 -16.74 -16.05
C SER A 15 3.13 -15.24 -15.91
N ALA A 16 3.93 -14.57 -16.73
CA ALA A 16 3.93 -13.13 -16.85
C ALA A 16 2.54 -12.73 -17.33
N LEU A 17 1.70 -12.28 -16.38
CA LEU A 17 0.44 -11.63 -16.70
C LEU A 17 0.74 -10.44 -17.62
N PRO A 18 -0.10 -10.18 -18.64
CA PRO A 18 0.10 -9.04 -19.51
C PRO A 18 0.15 -7.74 -18.69
N ARG A 19 1.16 -6.91 -18.96
CA ARG A 19 1.31 -5.59 -18.33
C ARG A 19 0.09 -4.74 -18.69
N SER A 20 -0.68 -4.31 -17.68
CA SER A 20 -1.76 -3.35 -17.91
C SER A 20 -1.13 -2.03 -18.35
N PRO A 21 -1.50 -1.45 -19.52
CA PRO A 21 -0.93 -0.19 -20.00
C PRO A 21 -1.27 1.01 -19.11
N MET A 22 -2.12 0.82 -18.09
CA MET A 22 -2.58 1.86 -17.17
C MET A 22 -1.83 1.87 -15.84
N VAL A 23 -1.15 0.78 -15.46
CA VAL A 23 -0.38 0.71 -14.22
C VAL A 23 1.10 0.98 -14.52
N PRO A 24 1.73 1.98 -13.88
CA PRO A 24 3.15 2.27 -14.07
C PRO A 24 4.03 1.05 -13.74
N ASP A 25 5.09 0.81 -14.53
CA ASP A 25 6.03 -0.31 -14.31
C ASP A 25 6.63 -0.32 -12.89
N SER A 26 6.85 0.86 -12.29
CA SER A 26 7.31 1.00 -10.90
C SER A 26 6.32 0.42 -9.88
N VAL A 27 5.02 0.58 -10.13
CA VAL A 27 3.95 0.04 -9.29
C VAL A 27 3.83 -1.47 -9.49
N VAL A 28 3.92 -1.95 -10.73
CA VAL A 28 3.95 -3.40 -11.02
C VAL A 28 5.14 -4.06 -10.33
N ALA A 29 6.32 -3.44 -10.39
CA ALA A 29 7.51 -3.91 -9.70
C ALA A 29 7.32 -3.91 -8.19
N GLU A 30 6.69 -2.88 -7.62
CA GLU A 30 6.41 -2.82 -6.17
C GLU A 30 5.45 -3.94 -5.75
N ILE A 31 4.38 -4.18 -6.50
CA ILE A 31 3.46 -5.31 -6.23
C ILE A 31 4.23 -6.64 -6.24
N ALA A 32 5.15 -6.83 -7.20
CA ALA A 32 5.91 -8.07 -7.31
C ALA A 32 6.99 -8.27 -6.22
N ARG A 33 7.35 -7.22 -5.46
CA ARG A 33 8.38 -7.31 -4.39
C ARG A 33 7.89 -8.01 -3.14
N HIS A 34 6.59 -8.04 -2.89
CA HIS A 34 6.01 -8.57 -1.66
C HIS A 34 5.63 -10.04 -1.83
N ASP A 35 5.93 -10.87 -0.83
CA ASP A 35 5.43 -12.24 -0.74
C ASP A 35 3.99 -12.26 -0.22
N TRP A 36 3.05 -11.91 -1.09
CA TRP A 36 1.63 -11.84 -0.74
C TRP A 36 1.07 -13.18 -0.23
N GLU A 37 1.60 -14.29 -0.73
CA GLU A 37 1.13 -15.62 -0.33
C GLU A 37 1.50 -15.94 1.12
N GLY A 38 2.65 -15.46 1.58
CA GLY A 38 3.15 -15.62 2.94
C GLY A 38 2.54 -14.68 4.00
N ILE A 39 1.77 -13.66 3.60
CA ILE A 39 1.15 -12.71 4.54
C ILE A 39 -0.28 -13.16 4.87
N GLU A 40 -0.61 -13.28 6.15
CA GLU A 40 -1.99 -13.54 6.59
C GLU A 40 -2.85 -12.27 6.48
N CYS A 41 -3.96 -12.34 5.77
CA CYS A 41 -4.93 -11.26 5.66
C CYS A 41 -5.87 -11.24 6.88
N GLY A 42 -6.39 -10.06 7.24
CA GLY A 42 -7.34 -9.89 8.34
C GLY A 42 -8.64 -10.71 8.22
N CYS A 43 -8.93 -11.29 7.05
CA CYS A 43 -10.05 -12.18 6.79
C CYS A 43 -9.74 -13.68 7.01
N GLY A 44 -8.51 -14.03 7.45
CA GLY A 44 -8.07 -15.40 7.69
C GLY A 44 -7.60 -16.16 6.45
N ARG A 45 -7.48 -15.49 5.30
CA ARG A 45 -6.89 -16.02 4.06
C ARG A 45 -5.48 -15.48 3.87
N SER A 46 -4.73 -16.05 2.93
CA SER A 46 -3.52 -15.41 2.43
C SER A 46 -3.83 -14.08 1.73
N ALA A 47 -2.95 -13.08 1.91
CA ALA A 47 -3.04 -11.77 1.27
C ALA A 47 -2.84 -11.82 -0.26
N GLY A 48 -2.49 -12.97 -0.84
CA GLY A 48 -2.49 -13.19 -2.29
C GLY A 48 -3.79 -12.76 -2.95
N HIS A 49 -4.93 -12.85 -2.25
CA HIS A 49 -6.23 -12.43 -2.76
C HIS A 49 -6.38 -10.90 -2.90
N LEU A 50 -5.51 -10.09 -2.31
CA LEU A 50 -5.55 -8.63 -2.38
C LEU A 50 -4.84 -8.08 -3.61
N VAL A 51 -4.04 -8.90 -4.30
CA VAL A 51 -3.21 -8.44 -5.43
C VAL A 51 -4.06 -7.77 -6.51
N ASP A 52 -5.24 -8.31 -6.82
CA ASP A 52 -6.12 -7.72 -7.83
C ASP A 52 -6.73 -6.40 -7.35
N ALA A 53 -7.17 -6.30 -6.09
CA ALA A 53 -7.67 -5.04 -5.54
C ALA A 53 -6.58 -3.94 -5.51
N VAL A 54 -5.34 -4.31 -5.18
CA VAL A 54 -4.20 -3.39 -5.21
C VAL A 54 -3.87 -2.96 -6.64
N ARG A 55 -4.00 -3.84 -7.64
CA ARG A 55 -3.89 -3.48 -9.06
C ARG A 55 -5.01 -2.54 -9.49
N ASP A 56 -6.25 -2.82 -9.12
CA ASP A 56 -7.40 -1.96 -9.44
C ASP A 56 -7.23 -0.56 -8.85
N ALA A 57 -6.71 -0.47 -7.62
CA ALA A 57 -6.36 0.81 -7.00
C ALA A 57 -5.25 1.53 -7.78
N ALA A 58 -4.24 0.79 -8.25
CA ALA A 58 -3.17 1.33 -9.08
C ALA A 58 -3.63 1.80 -10.47
N GLU A 59 -4.66 1.18 -11.03
CA GLU A 59 -5.34 1.64 -12.26
C GLU A 59 -6.22 2.88 -12.01
N GLY A 60 -6.45 3.21 -10.74
CA GLY A 60 -7.13 4.41 -10.31
C GLY A 60 -8.63 4.24 -10.08
N HIS A 61 -9.11 3.03 -9.80
CA HIS A 61 -10.49 2.76 -9.42
C HIS A 61 -10.73 3.15 -7.94
N PRO A 62 -11.49 4.22 -7.63
CA PRO A 62 -11.65 4.68 -6.24
C PRO A 62 -12.28 3.64 -5.31
N ALA A 63 -13.20 2.81 -5.84
CA ALA A 63 -13.82 1.72 -5.07
C ALA A 63 -12.82 0.68 -4.58
N ALA A 64 -11.71 0.47 -5.29
CA ALA A 64 -10.68 -0.48 -4.89
C ALA A 64 -9.92 -0.03 -3.63
N PHE A 65 -9.80 1.29 -3.40
CA PHE A 65 -9.21 1.83 -2.17
C PHE A 65 -10.09 1.53 -0.96
N HIS A 66 -11.41 1.67 -1.09
CA HIS A 66 -12.36 1.31 -0.03
C HIS A 66 -12.39 -0.20 0.23
N ALA A 67 -12.19 -1.03 -0.81
CA ALA A 67 -12.13 -2.48 -0.66
C ALA A 67 -10.91 -2.98 0.16
N LEU A 68 -9.95 -2.11 0.45
CA LEU A 68 -8.82 -2.43 1.35
C LEU A 68 -9.24 -2.39 2.84
N GLU A 69 -10.32 -1.68 3.18
CA GLU A 69 -10.89 -1.68 4.53
C GLU A 69 -11.41 -3.10 4.89
N GLY A 70 -11.22 -3.51 6.15
CA GLY A 70 -11.49 -4.87 6.62
C GLY A 70 -10.36 -5.87 6.33
N HIS A 71 -9.49 -5.57 5.36
CA HIS A 71 -8.36 -6.42 4.98
C HIS A 71 -7.01 -5.91 5.45
N VAL A 72 -6.83 -4.58 5.36
CA VAL A 72 -5.57 -3.87 5.59
C VAL A 72 -5.64 -3.09 6.90
N PHE A 73 -6.80 -2.51 7.18
CA PHE A 73 -7.12 -1.86 8.45
C PHE A 73 -8.61 -2.08 8.75
N PHE A 74 -8.96 -2.10 10.04
CA PHE A 74 -10.36 -2.07 10.47
C PHE A 74 -10.46 -1.34 11.81
N ALA A 75 -11.35 -0.36 11.88
CA ALA A 75 -11.43 0.58 13.00
C ALA A 75 -10.04 1.17 13.31
N GLN A 76 -9.51 0.93 14.51
CA GLN A 76 -8.23 1.48 14.96
C GLN A 76 -7.04 0.53 14.78
N HIS A 77 -7.20 -0.59 14.08
CA HIS A 77 -6.16 -1.62 14.00
C HIS A 77 -5.71 -1.88 12.57
N LEU A 78 -4.39 -1.96 12.38
CA LEU A 78 -3.79 -2.50 11.15
C LEU A 78 -3.88 -4.02 11.15
N LYS A 79 -3.86 -4.57 9.94
CA LYS A 79 -3.75 -6.01 9.67
C LYS A 79 -2.40 -6.30 9.04
N PRO A 80 -1.90 -7.55 9.09
CA PRO A 80 -0.57 -7.87 8.57
C PRO A 80 -0.27 -7.42 7.13
N PRO A 81 -1.24 -7.31 6.19
CA PRO A 81 -0.97 -6.78 4.84
C PRO A 81 -0.67 -5.27 4.78
N ALA A 82 -0.89 -4.51 5.85
CA ALA A 82 -0.79 -3.05 5.85
C ALA A 82 0.53 -2.50 5.30
N PRO A 83 1.71 -2.99 5.74
CA PRO A 83 2.98 -2.48 5.22
C PRO A 83 3.16 -2.70 3.71
N ALA A 84 2.82 -3.90 3.20
CA ALA A 84 2.93 -4.23 1.78
C ALA A 84 1.99 -3.39 0.92
N VAL A 85 0.73 -3.22 1.37
CA VAL A 85 -0.23 -2.35 0.69
C VAL A 85 0.23 -0.90 0.71
N CYS A 86 0.70 -0.41 1.87
CA CYS A 86 1.21 0.95 2.01
C CYS A 86 2.37 1.24 1.04
N ALA A 87 3.32 0.31 0.91
CA ALA A 87 4.41 0.42 -0.05
C ALA A 87 3.91 0.59 -1.49
N VAL A 88 2.91 -0.21 -1.90
CA VAL A 88 2.32 -0.10 -3.24
C VAL A 88 1.56 1.23 -3.41
N LEU A 89 0.77 1.65 -2.42
CA LEU A 89 0.05 2.92 -2.47
C LEU A 89 1.02 4.11 -2.60
N MET A 90 2.18 4.05 -1.92
CA MET A 90 3.23 5.06 -2.07
C MET A 90 3.93 5.01 -3.43
N ALA A 91 4.06 3.82 -4.05
CA ALA A 91 4.51 3.72 -5.43
C ALA A 91 3.50 4.35 -6.40
N VAL A 92 2.20 4.15 -6.18
CA VAL A 92 1.13 4.83 -6.94
C VAL A 92 1.23 6.34 -6.77
N TRP A 93 1.37 6.82 -5.53
CA TRP A 93 1.53 8.26 -5.24
C TRP A 93 2.72 8.87 -5.98
N THR A 94 3.87 8.19 -5.93
CA THR A 94 5.11 8.64 -6.56
C THR A 94 4.98 8.69 -8.09
N ALA A 95 4.16 7.83 -8.67
CA ALA A 95 3.83 7.85 -10.10
C ALA A 95 2.86 8.98 -10.50
N ARG A 96 2.41 9.81 -9.54
CA ARG A 96 1.58 11.01 -9.74
C ARG A 96 0.28 10.71 -10.50
N PRO A 97 -0.69 10.02 -9.87
CA PRO A 97 -1.90 9.62 -10.56
C PRO A 97 -2.66 10.88 -11.02
N PRO A 98 -3.03 10.98 -12.31
CA PRO A 98 -3.46 12.25 -12.90
C PRO A 98 -4.88 12.64 -12.48
N ARG A 99 -5.73 11.65 -12.15
CA ARG A 99 -7.13 11.87 -11.79
C ARG A 99 -7.26 12.31 -10.33
N ARG A 100 -7.96 13.42 -10.09
CA ARG A 100 -8.21 13.97 -8.74
C ARG A 100 -8.91 12.96 -7.83
N ALA A 101 -9.96 12.28 -8.30
CA ALA A 101 -10.69 11.29 -7.52
C ALA A 101 -9.77 10.13 -7.04
N THR A 102 -8.81 9.72 -7.87
CA THR A 102 -7.81 8.70 -7.50
C THR A 102 -6.85 9.23 -6.43
N ARG A 103 -6.34 10.46 -6.58
CA ARG A 103 -5.50 11.10 -5.55
C ARG A 103 -6.24 11.24 -4.22
N GLU A 104 -7.50 11.63 -4.26
CA GLU A 104 -8.33 11.80 -3.08
C GLU A 104 -8.57 10.47 -2.35
N ALA A 105 -8.96 9.42 -3.06
CA ALA A 105 -9.11 8.09 -2.49
C ALA A 105 -7.78 7.55 -1.92
N LEU A 106 -6.67 7.72 -2.65
CA LEU A 106 -5.34 7.32 -2.22
C LEU A 106 -4.90 8.04 -0.94
N LEU A 107 -5.00 9.37 -0.89
CA LEU A 107 -4.60 10.17 0.28
C LEU A 107 -5.49 9.87 1.49
N TRP A 108 -6.79 9.70 1.28
CA TRP A 108 -7.70 9.26 2.34
C TRP A 108 -7.28 7.91 2.92
N THR A 109 -6.94 6.93 2.07
CA THR A 109 -6.49 5.61 2.53
C THR A 109 -5.16 5.68 3.29
N LEU A 110 -4.19 6.47 2.81
CA LEU A 110 -2.91 6.67 3.50
C LEU A 110 -3.12 7.33 4.87
N LEU A 111 -4.01 8.32 4.95
CA LEU A 111 -4.38 8.95 6.21
C LEU A 111 -5.04 7.95 7.16
N ALA A 112 -5.99 7.13 6.67
CA ALA A 112 -6.65 6.11 7.46
C ALA A 112 -5.64 5.11 8.06
N LEU A 113 -4.64 4.68 7.28
CA LEU A 113 -3.56 3.82 7.76
C LEU A 113 -2.76 4.47 8.90
N LEU A 114 -2.48 5.78 8.81
CA LEU A 114 -1.75 6.51 9.85
C LEU A 114 -2.54 6.78 11.13
N CYS A 115 -3.86 6.93 11.02
CA CYS A 115 -4.77 7.15 12.15
C CYS A 115 -5.02 5.91 13.02
N THR A 116 -4.50 4.74 12.61
CA THR A 116 -4.57 3.52 13.43
C THR A 116 -3.64 3.59 14.65
N VAL A 117 -3.97 2.82 15.67
CA VAL A 117 -3.15 2.69 16.88
C VAL A 117 -2.01 1.73 16.61
N ASP A 118 -0.80 2.10 17.04
CA ASP A 118 0.33 1.19 17.06
C ASP A 118 0.03 0.03 18.03
N ASP A 119 -0.03 -1.18 17.50
CA ASP A 119 -0.30 -2.37 18.29
C ASP A 119 0.95 -2.91 19.01
N GLY A 120 2.12 -2.28 18.80
CA GLY A 120 3.38 -2.72 19.39
C GLY A 120 3.75 -4.15 18.97
N GLY A 121 3.26 -4.60 17.81
CA GLY A 121 3.43 -5.97 17.32
C GLY A 121 4.90 -6.40 17.21
N THR A 122 5.13 -7.71 17.09
CA THR A 122 6.45 -8.39 17.18
C THR A 122 7.50 -8.03 16.11
N HIS A 123 7.23 -7.06 15.24
CA HIS A 123 8.19 -6.54 14.26
C HIS A 123 8.95 -5.37 14.88
N GLU A 124 10.24 -5.18 14.53
CA GLU A 124 11.11 -4.14 15.14
C GLU A 124 10.54 -2.70 15.09
N ALA A 125 9.53 -2.43 14.25
CA ALA A 125 8.79 -1.16 14.18
C ALA A 125 7.24 -1.29 14.25
N GLY A 126 6.69 -2.46 14.61
CA GLY A 126 5.24 -2.72 14.52
C GLY A 126 4.69 -2.59 13.09
N LEU A 127 3.39 -2.81 12.88
CA LEU A 127 2.77 -2.58 11.57
C LEU A 127 2.68 -1.08 11.25
N HIS A 128 2.39 -0.27 12.27
CA HIS A 128 2.23 1.18 12.16
C HIS A 128 3.54 1.85 11.75
N GLY A 129 4.64 1.58 12.45
CA GLY A 129 5.94 2.18 12.15
C GLY A 129 6.44 1.84 10.74
N GLN A 130 6.16 0.63 10.24
CA GLN A 130 6.46 0.26 8.85
C GLN A 130 5.62 1.06 7.85
N CYS A 131 4.30 1.20 8.07
CA CYS A 131 3.45 2.03 7.21
C CYS A 131 3.91 3.50 7.22
N ALA A 132 4.18 4.05 8.41
CA ALA A 132 4.67 5.42 8.56
C ALA A 132 6.02 5.62 7.87
N ALA A 133 6.91 4.63 7.90
CA ALA A 133 8.19 4.69 7.18
C ALA A 133 7.99 4.81 5.67
N PHE A 134 7.08 4.04 5.07
CA PHE A 134 6.75 4.20 3.64
C PHE A 134 6.15 5.56 3.34
N ILE A 135 5.20 6.04 4.15
CA ILE A 135 4.50 7.31 3.88
C ILE A 135 5.46 8.50 3.99
N ARG A 136 6.42 8.46 4.92
CA ARG A 136 7.48 9.48 5.05
C ARG A 136 8.32 9.66 3.78
N THR A 137 8.37 8.69 2.88
CA THR A 137 9.09 8.84 1.60
C THR A 137 8.41 9.81 0.63
N GLY A 138 7.11 10.11 0.81
CA GLY A 138 6.32 10.95 -0.09
C GLY A 138 6.13 12.40 0.35
N VAL A 139 6.85 12.85 1.38
CA VAL A 139 6.65 14.15 2.04
C VAL A 139 6.64 15.33 1.07
N ASP A 140 7.58 15.38 0.14
CA ASP A 140 7.64 16.47 -0.84
C ASP A 140 6.42 16.46 -1.77
N GLY A 141 5.89 15.28 -2.11
CA GLY A 141 4.66 15.14 -2.86
C GLY A 141 3.45 15.71 -2.10
N PHE A 142 3.34 15.43 -0.80
CA PHE A 142 2.24 15.96 0.01
C PHE A 142 2.28 17.48 0.11
N ARG A 143 3.47 18.07 0.28
CA ARG A 143 3.65 19.53 0.27
C ARG A 143 3.25 20.16 -1.08
N LEU A 144 3.58 19.50 -2.18
CA LEU A 144 3.16 19.96 -3.51
C LEU A 144 1.63 19.90 -3.68
N GLU A 145 0.98 18.84 -3.20
CA GLU A 145 -0.49 18.73 -3.27
C GLU A 145 -1.18 19.82 -2.43
N LEU A 146 -0.65 20.11 -1.23
CA LEU A 146 -1.10 21.21 -0.37
C LEU A 146 -1.03 22.57 -1.07
N ALA A 147 0.09 22.84 -1.75
CA ALA A 147 0.32 24.10 -2.45
C ALA A 147 -0.52 24.23 -3.74
N ALA A 148 -0.91 23.11 -4.37
CA ALA A 148 -1.56 23.12 -5.68
C ALA A 148 -2.99 23.67 -5.65
N VAL A 149 -3.83 23.18 -4.72
CA VAL A 149 -5.23 23.62 -4.59
C VAL A 149 -5.61 23.71 -3.10
N PRO A 150 -5.28 24.83 -2.42
CA PRO A 150 -5.62 25.02 -1.01
C PRO A 150 -7.12 24.87 -0.75
N GLY A 151 -7.48 24.26 0.40
CA GLY A 151 -8.87 24.03 0.81
C GLY A 151 -9.59 22.89 0.08
N SER A 152 -8.92 22.16 -0.80
CA SER A 152 -9.46 20.92 -1.40
C SER A 152 -9.39 19.73 -0.44
N GLY A 153 -10.20 18.69 -0.70
CA GLY A 153 -10.14 17.44 0.06
C GLY A 153 -8.76 16.76 0.00
N THR A 154 -8.10 16.78 -1.16
CA THR A 154 -6.73 16.24 -1.29
C THR A 154 -5.72 17.03 -0.47
N ALA A 155 -5.84 18.37 -0.44
CA ALA A 155 -5.01 19.21 0.43
C ALA A 155 -5.25 18.89 1.92
N ALA A 156 -6.51 18.77 2.35
CA ALA A 156 -6.84 18.43 3.75
C ALA A 156 -6.27 17.06 4.18
N TYR A 157 -6.32 16.05 3.31
CA TYR A 157 -5.71 14.75 3.62
C TYR A 157 -4.18 14.80 3.64
N ALA A 158 -3.56 15.52 2.71
CA ALA A 158 -2.11 15.72 2.71
C ALA A 158 -1.62 16.48 3.96
N GLU A 159 -2.39 17.47 4.44
CA GLU A 159 -2.13 18.18 5.70
C GLU A 159 -2.14 17.21 6.88
N GLY A 160 -3.22 16.45 7.03
CA GLY A 160 -3.36 15.49 8.13
C GLY A 160 -2.27 14.42 8.14
N ILE A 161 -1.82 13.96 6.96
CA ILE A 161 -0.68 13.04 6.85
C ILE A 161 0.59 13.68 7.42
N LEU A 162 0.91 14.92 7.04
CA LEU A 162 2.11 15.60 7.53
C LEU A 162 2.01 15.87 9.04
N GLU A 163 0.85 16.26 9.53
CA GLU A 163 0.58 16.50 10.97
C GLU A 163 0.84 15.23 11.78
N ILE A 164 0.25 14.09 11.40
CA ILE A 164 0.43 12.81 12.12
C ILE A 164 1.90 12.35 12.10
N LEU A 165 2.60 12.62 10.99
CA LEU A 165 4.03 12.30 10.89
C LEU A 165 4.93 13.26 11.68
N GLY A 166 4.37 14.34 12.25
CA GLY A 166 5.12 15.37 12.98
C GLY A 166 6.00 16.23 12.06
N LEU A 167 5.59 16.42 10.81
CA LEU A 167 6.36 17.12 9.79
C LEU A 167 5.72 18.47 9.42
N PRO A 168 6.53 19.52 9.19
CA PRO A 168 5.98 20.81 8.80
C PRO A 168 5.42 20.76 7.36
N ALA A 169 4.28 21.42 7.18
CA ALA A 169 3.62 21.61 5.88
C ALA A 169 4.42 22.53 4.93
N SER A 170 5.36 23.31 5.45
CA SER A 170 6.23 24.25 4.73
C SER A 170 7.64 24.29 5.32
#